data_AF-A0A2D6E2R9-F1
#
_entry.id   AF-A0A2D6E2R9-F1
#
_cell.length_a   1.000
_cell.length_b   1.000
_cell.length_c   1.000
_cell.angle_alpha   90.00
_cell.angle_beta   90.00
_cell.angle_gamma   90.00
#
_symmetry.space_group_name_H-M   'P 1'
#
loop_
_entity.id
_entity.type
_entity.pdbx_description
1 polymer ?
#
loop_
_entity_poly.entity_id
_entity_poly.type
_entity_poly.pdbx_seq_one_letter_code
_entity_poly.pdbx_strand_id
1 'polypeptide(L)'
;MNENTLKLSDEAIGQIAKLVQLAILTGTDVVDNLRTLRLTSRSNELYLFEEYKENFHANIEKMLERAEEPPEEDSGEISIVPAGAPPKLFE
;
A
#
# COMPACT_ATOMS: atom_id res chain seq x y z
N MET A 1 39.35 5.74 1.37
CA MET A 1 37.94 6.11 1.10
C MET A 1 37.33 6.47 2.44
N ASN A 2 36.75 7.66 2.60
CA ASN A 2 36.01 7.97 3.82
C ASN A 2 34.63 7.32 3.71
N GLU A 3 34.33 6.38 4.59
CA GLU A 3 33.00 5.75 4.64
C GLU A 3 32.03 6.73 5.32
N ASN A 4 31.18 7.40 4.53
CA ASN A 4 30.06 8.18 5.05
C ASN A 4 28.92 7.25 5.47
N THR A 5 29.10 6.57 6.60
CA THR A 5 28.06 5.71 7.18
C THR A 5 27.05 6.54 7.97
N LEU A 6 25.77 6.42 7.63
CA LEU A 6 24.66 7.06 8.33
C LEU A 6 23.83 5.99 9.05
N LYS A 7 23.29 6.33 10.23
CA LYS A 7 22.35 5.45 10.96
C LYS A 7 20.92 5.89 10.72
N LEU A 8 19.96 4.99 10.89
CA LEU A 8 18.55 5.37 10.97
C LEU A 8 18.28 5.97 12.36
N SER A 9 17.46 7.02 12.42
CA SER A 9 16.87 7.46 13.69
C SER A 9 15.81 6.47 14.15
N ASP A 10 15.48 6.46 15.44
CA ASP A 10 14.42 5.61 16.01
C ASP A 10 13.07 5.82 15.30
N GLU A 11 12.79 7.06 14.88
CA GLU A 11 11.60 7.38 14.10
C GLU A 11 11.59 6.65 12.75
N ALA A 12 12.70 6.66 12.02
CA ALA A 12 12.81 5.97 10.73
C ALA A 12 12.70 4.44 10.90
N ILE A 13 13.28 3.89 11.97
CA ILE A 13 13.17 2.46 12.31
C ILE A 13 11.71 2.10 12.60
N GLY A 14 11.02 2.90 13.43
CA GLY A 14 9.61 2.69 13.75
C GLY A 14 8.71 2.75 12.51
N GLN A 15 9.01 3.64 11.57
CA GLN A 15 8.28 3.74 10.32
C GLN A 15 8.49 2.54 9.39
N ILE A 16 9.71 2.02 9.29
CA ILE A 16 9.98 0.79 8.55
C ILE A 16 9.21 -0.39 9.17
N ALA A 17 9.18 -0.49 10.49
CA ALA A 17 8.40 -1.54 11.17
C ALA A 17 6.91 -1.45 10.80
N LYS A 18 6.32 -0.25 10.74
CA LYS A 18 4.94 -0.05 10.30
C LYS A 18 4.71 -0.47 8.84
N LEU A 19 5.62 -0.13 7.93
CA LEU A 19 5.53 -0.52 6.52
C LEU A 19 5.57 -2.05 6.34
N VAL A 20 6.39 -2.73 7.13
CA VAL A 20 6.44 -4.20 7.19
C VAL A 20 5.14 -4.77 7.75
N GLN A 21 4.64 -4.22 8.84
CA GLN A 21 3.36 -4.65 9.43
C GLN A 21 2.21 -4.48 8.45
N LEU A 22 2.16 -3.37 7.71
CA LEU A 22 1.15 -3.13 6.68
C LEU A 22 1.21 -4.22 5.61
N ALA A 23 2.40 -4.51 5.07
CA ALA A 23 2.59 -5.56 4.06
C ALA A 23 2.08 -6.93 4.53
N ILE A 24 2.31 -7.27 5.81
CA ILE A 24 1.81 -8.51 6.41
C ILE A 24 0.28 -8.51 6.50
N LEU A 25 -0.31 -7.42 7.00
CA LEU A 25 -1.76 -7.33 7.20
C LEU A 25 -2.54 -7.33 5.88
N THR A 26 -2.01 -6.67 4.85
CA THR A 26 -2.67 -6.53 3.55
C THR A 26 -2.26 -7.63 2.55
N GLY A 27 -1.29 -8.48 2.91
CA GLY A 27 -0.72 -9.48 2.00
C GLY A 27 -0.01 -8.89 0.79
N THR A 28 0.49 -7.65 0.89
CA THR A 28 1.18 -6.94 -0.21
C THR A 28 2.69 -7.08 -0.13
N ASP A 29 3.41 -6.78 -1.21
CA ASP A 29 4.88 -6.81 -1.23
C ASP A 29 5.45 -5.70 -0.34
N VAL A 30 6.32 -6.07 0.62
CA VAL A 30 7.00 -5.14 1.52
C VAL A 30 7.87 -4.13 0.77
N VAL A 31 8.47 -4.52 -0.36
CA VAL A 31 9.29 -3.66 -1.21
C VAL A 31 8.45 -2.52 -1.79
N ASP A 32 7.18 -2.78 -2.13
CA ASP A 32 6.29 -1.76 -2.66
C ASP A 32 5.97 -0.70 -1.60
N ASN A 33 5.66 -1.13 -0.37
CA ASN A 33 5.48 -0.22 0.76
C ASN A 33 6.75 0.59 1.05
N LEU A 34 7.91 -0.04 1.05
CA LEU A 34 9.20 0.63 1.30
C LEU A 34 9.60 1.61 0.19
N ARG A 35 9.15 1.43 -1.06
CA ARG A 35 9.42 2.36 -2.18
C ARG A 35 8.84 3.76 -1.93
N THR A 36 7.85 3.86 -1.06
CA THR A 36 7.24 5.13 -0.64
C THR A 36 8.10 5.91 0.36
N LEU A 37 8.98 5.23 1.10
CA LEU A 37 9.78 5.84 2.17
C LEU A 37 10.66 6.97 1.63
N ARG A 38 10.69 8.09 2.35
CA ARG A 38 11.57 9.23 2.06
C ARG A 38 12.33 9.61 3.33
N LEU A 39 13.66 9.64 3.21
CA LEU A 39 14.57 9.94 4.30
C LEU A 39 15.38 11.20 3.97
N THR A 40 15.69 11.98 4.99
CA THR A 40 16.62 13.12 4.92
C THR A 40 17.78 12.90 5.88
N SER A 41 18.98 13.26 5.47
CA SER A 41 20.17 13.17 6.32
C SER A 41 20.30 14.42 7.19
N ARG A 42 20.47 14.22 8.50
CA ARG A 42 20.80 15.29 9.45
C ARG A 42 21.95 14.83 10.34
N SER A 43 23.04 15.58 10.33
CA SER A 43 24.29 15.27 11.03
C SER A 43 24.88 13.93 10.59
N ASN A 44 24.52 12.81 11.25
CA ASN A 44 25.00 11.46 10.93
C ASN A 44 23.89 10.40 10.96
N GLU A 45 22.64 10.86 10.86
CA GLU A 45 21.44 10.04 10.95
C GLU A 45 20.45 10.38 9.84
N LEU A 46 19.61 9.40 9.50
CA LEU A 46 18.53 9.47 8.55
C LEU A 46 17.20 9.58 9.30
N TYR A 47 16.48 10.65 9.01
CA TYR A 47 15.17 10.97 9.56
C TYR A 47 14.12 10.89 8.47
N LEU A 48 12.84 10.76 8.83
CA LEU A 48 11.76 10.85 7.87
C LEU A 48 11.69 12.26 7.29
N PHE A 49 11.47 12.34 5.98
CA PHE A 49 11.15 13.61 5.33
C PHE A 49 9.77 14.09 5.81
N GLU A 50 9.64 15.37 6.14
CA GLU A 50 8.45 15.88 6.83
C GLU A 50 7.17 15.73 5.98
N GLU A 51 7.24 16.10 4.69
CA GLU A 51 6.13 15.95 3.74
C GLU A 51 5.72 14.48 3.54
N TYR A 52 6.66 13.55 3.73
CA TYR A 52 6.34 12.12 3.67
C TYR A 52 5.50 11.69 4.87
N LYS A 53 5.74 12.23 6.07
CA LYS A 53 4.97 11.87 7.27
C LYS A 53 3.50 12.20 7.11
N GLU A 54 3.21 13.39 6.60
CA GLU A 54 1.84 13.88 6.38
C GLU A 54 1.09 12.98 5.38
N ASN A 55 1.73 12.69 4.25
CA ASN A 55 1.15 11.84 3.21
C ASN A 55 0.98 10.39 3.64
N PHE A 56 1.90 9.86 4.45
CA PHE A 56 1.82 8.50 4.94
C PHE A 56 0.62 8.29 5.88
N HIS A 57 0.38 9.24 6.80
CA HIS A 57 -0.75 9.14 7.74
C HIS A 57 -2.10 9.10 7.00
N ALA A 58 -2.28 10.01 6.03
CA ALA A 58 -3.50 10.09 5.23
C ALA A 58 -3.74 8.83 4.38
N ASN A 59 -2.68 8.16 3.93
CA ASN A 59 -2.78 6.92 3.15
C ASN A 59 -3.10 5.70 4.02
N ILE A 60 -2.57 5.64 5.25
CA ILE A 60 -2.88 4.56 6.19
C ILE A 60 -4.36 4.58 6.60
N GLU A 61 -4.92 5.75 6.90
CA GLU A 61 -6.33 5.88 7.28
C GLU A 61 -7.25 5.33 6.18
N LYS A 62 -7.01 5.72 4.92
CA LYS A 62 -7.78 5.21 3.77
C LYS A 62 -7.63 3.71 3.54
N MET A 63 -6.47 3.14 3.88
CA MET A 63 -6.24 1.69 3.74
C MET A 63 -6.90 0.90 4.86
N LEU A 64 -6.92 1.43 6.09
CA LEU A 64 -7.63 0.83 7.22
C LEU A 64 -9.14 0.85 7.00
N GLU A 65 -9.70 1.97 6.54
CA GLU A 65 -11.13 2.07 6.20
C GLU A 65 -11.55 0.99 5.19
N ARG A 66 -10.74 0.76 4.16
CA ARG A 66 -10.99 -0.29 3.15
C ARG A 66 -10.77 -1.71 3.63
N ALA A 67 -9.94 -1.92 4.65
CA ALA A 67 -9.72 -3.23 5.24
C ALA A 67 -10.87 -3.63 6.19
N GLU A 68 -11.59 -2.64 6.73
CA GLU A 68 -12.79 -2.83 7.56
C GLU A 68 -14.09 -2.91 6.73
N GLU A 69 -14.09 -2.43 5.47
CA GLU A 69 -15.18 -2.69 4.54
C GLU A 69 -15.26 -4.20 4.26
N PRO A 70 -16.40 -4.86 4.56
CA PRO A 70 -16.60 -6.25 4.16
C PRO A 70 -16.41 -6.33 2.63
N PRO A 71 -15.85 -7.43 2.10
CA PRO A 71 -15.75 -7.60 0.67
C PRO A 71 -17.16 -7.40 0.10
N GLU A 72 -17.34 -6.34 -0.70
CA GLU A 72 -18.53 -6.16 -1.51
C GLU A 72 -18.70 -7.50 -2.24
N GLU A 73 -19.69 -8.29 -1.81
CA GLU A 73 -20.11 -9.44 -2.58
C GLU A 73 -20.51 -8.86 -3.92
N ASP A 74 -19.68 -9.11 -4.93
CA ASP A 74 -20.08 -8.97 -6.32
C ASP A 74 -21.27 -9.91 -6.47
N SER A 75 -22.46 -9.37 -6.22
CA SER A 75 -23.75 -9.95 -6.55
C SER A 75 -23.83 -9.88 -8.07
N GLY A 76 -22.92 -10.62 -8.70
CA GLY A 76 -23.03 -11.03 -10.08
C GLY A 76 -24.35 -11.76 -10.17
N GLU A 77 -25.39 -11.05 -10.56
CA GLU A 77 -26.52 -11.64 -11.24
C GLU A 77 -25.90 -12.43 -12.39
N ILE A 78 -25.74 -13.74 -12.21
CA ILE A 78 -25.53 -14.66 -13.31
C ILE A 78 -26.77 -14.48 -14.17
N SER A 79 -26.65 -13.68 -15.23
CA SER A 79 -27.64 -13.64 -16.29
C SER A 79 -27.61 -15.02 -16.95
N ILE A 80 -28.42 -15.93 -16.41
CA ILE A 80 -28.82 -17.17 -17.06
C ILE A 80 -29.58 -16.77 -18.31
N VAL A 81 -28.86 -16.54 -19.41
CA VAL A 81 -29.47 -16.55 -20.73
C VAL A 81 -30.06 -17.94 -20.92
N PRO A 82 -31.40 -18.09 -21.08
CA PRO A 82 -31.99 -19.40 -21.27
C PRO A 82 -31.46 -19.98 -22.58
N ALA A 83 -30.94 -21.21 -22.51
CA ALA A 83 -30.49 -21.97 -23.67
C ALA A 83 -31.66 -22.08 -24.67
N GLY A 84 -31.58 -21.36 -25.80
CA GLY A 84 -32.63 -21.44 -26.82
C GLY A 84 -32.77 -20.28 -27.80
N ALA A 85 -31.95 -19.23 -27.78
CA ALA A 85 -31.99 -18.20 -28.82
C ALA A 85 -30.97 -18.50 -29.94
N PRO A 86 -31.40 -18.69 -31.21
CA PRO A 86 -30.45 -18.86 -32.31
C PRO A 86 -29.63 -17.56 -32.50
N PRO A 87 -28.34 -17.67 -32.87
CA PRO A 87 -27.53 -16.50 -33.11
C PRO A 87 -28.15 -15.69 -34.26
N LYS A 88 -28.35 -14.39 -34.05
CA LYS A 88 -28.78 -13.50 -35.14
C LYS A 88 -27.70 -13.52 -36.20
N LEU A 89 -28.02 -14.07 -37.38
CA LEU A 89 -27.23 -13.86 -38.59
C LEU A 89 -27.20 -12.36 -38.85
N PHE A 90 -25.99 -11.83 -39.05
CA PHE A 90 -25.75 -10.47 -39.47
C PHE A 90 -26.56 -10.14 -40.74
N GLU A 91 -27.26 -9.01 -40.73
CA GLU A 91 -27.58 -8.20 -41.92
C GLU A 91 -27.03 -6.80 -41.72
#